data_AF-A0A9W7BGA1-F1
#
_entry.id   AF-A0A9W7BGA1-F1
#
_cell.length_a   1.000
_cell.length_b   1.000
_cell.length_c   1.000
_cell.angle_alpha   90.00
_cell.angle_beta   90.00
_cell.angle_gamma   90.00
#
_symmetry.space_group_name_H-M   'P 1'
#
loop_
_entity.id
_entity.type
_entity.pdbx_description
1 polymer ?
#
loop_
_entity_poly.entity_id
_entity_poly.type
_entity_poly.pdbx_seq_one_letter_code
_entity_poly.pdbx_strand_id
1 'polypeptide(L)'
;MDSAPMVSEQDEEQKPAPWSRSKKCGIFSLLLFVTLTLVLLIGSEVEKANVRAASSTLYFYETPAVCGVDSTNKAVVTHVNASEASKMGNLVAHCGDCGFCSNYNDINIYNETKETLTKTSTNCATKAFLGGSDAVFDCFKEDVGFTDGCNDCWTENVMCDMKKCVFTCLKMILTGQRNNGGDGELNDCLLCDEKLCGPAFIECAGANRRRSGIVSDIGRDDLNEICTSVDDGWRWDLE
;
A
#
# COMPACT_ATOMS: atom_id res chain seq x y z
N MET A 1 -98.05 -10.95 -12.04
CA MET A 1 -97.53 -9.57 -12.11
C MET A 1 -96.54 -9.41 -10.99
N ASP A 2 -95.48 -8.66 -11.30
CA ASP A 2 -94.37 -8.20 -10.46
C ASP A 2 -93.26 -9.23 -10.15
N SER A 3 -92.07 -9.15 -10.78
CA SER A 3 -91.05 -8.09 -10.94
C SER A 3 -89.90 -8.33 -9.94
N ALA A 4 -88.70 -8.53 -10.48
CA ALA A 4 -87.44 -8.80 -9.77
C ALA A 4 -86.96 -7.61 -8.91
N PRO A 5 -85.84 -7.79 -8.17
CA PRO A 5 -84.66 -7.03 -8.56
C PRO A 5 -83.32 -7.80 -8.54
N MET A 6 -82.45 -7.38 -9.46
CA MET A 6 -81.02 -7.72 -9.58
C MET A 6 -80.20 -7.12 -8.43
N VAL A 7 -79.20 -7.88 -7.95
CA VAL A 7 -78.10 -7.39 -7.12
C VAL A 7 -76.80 -7.51 -7.92
N SER A 8 -75.99 -6.46 -7.79
CA SER A 8 -74.81 -6.06 -8.56
C SER A 8 -73.58 -6.95 -8.39
N GLU A 9 -72.81 -7.04 -9.48
CA GLU A 9 -71.47 -7.63 -9.60
C GLU A 9 -70.49 -7.11 -8.54
N GLN A 10 -69.68 -8.04 -8.01
CA GLN A 10 -68.52 -7.77 -7.17
C GLN A 10 -67.30 -7.55 -8.06
N ASP A 11 -66.62 -6.42 -7.88
CA ASP A 11 -65.31 -6.15 -8.48
C ASP A 11 -64.24 -7.07 -7.86
N GLU A 12 -63.69 -7.96 -8.69
CA GLU A 12 -62.62 -8.88 -8.33
C GLU A 12 -61.26 -8.17 -8.44
N GLU A 13 -60.67 -7.80 -7.30
CA GLU A 13 -59.37 -7.14 -7.21
C GLU A 13 -58.23 -8.08 -7.66
N GLN A 14 -57.74 -7.85 -8.87
CA GLN A 14 -56.73 -8.67 -9.54
C GLN A 14 -55.32 -8.42 -8.94
N LYS A 15 -54.87 -9.28 -8.03
CA LYS A 15 -53.51 -9.22 -7.46
C LYS A 15 -52.44 -9.59 -8.51
N PRO A 16 -51.38 -8.78 -8.70
CA PRO A 16 -50.35 -9.06 -9.69
C PRO A 16 -49.51 -10.29 -9.34
N ALA A 17 -49.24 -11.11 -10.35
CA ALA A 17 -48.53 -12.38 -10.21
C ALA A 17 -47.08 -12.20 -9.65
N PRO A 18 -46.64 -13.10 -8.74
CA PRO A 18 -45.36 -12.98 -8.02
C PRO A 18 -44.10 -13.07 -8.90
N TRP A 19 -44.24 -13.47 -10.17
CA TRP A 19 -43.13 -13.69 -11.10
C TRP A 19 -42.52 -12.42 -11.72
N SER A 20 -43.21 -11.27 -11.71
CA SER A 20 -42.72 -10.05 -12.37
C SER A 20 -41.68 -9.25 -11.55
N ARG A 21 -41.62 -9.47 -10.23
CA ARG A 21 -40.69 -8.77 -9.32
C ARG A 21 -39.26 -9.31 -9.39
N SER A 22 -39.10 -10.61 -9.67
CA SER A 22 -37.79 -11.29 -9.69
C SER A 22 -36.90 -10.87 -10.86
N LYS A 23 -37.45 -10.73 -12.07
CA LYS A 23 -36.67 -10.36 -13.28
C LYS A 23 -36.11 -8.94 -13.24
N LYS A 24 -36.85 -8.00 -12.65
CA LYS A 24 -36.42 -6.60 -12.51
C LYS A 24 -35.23 -6.45 -11.55
N CYS A 25 -35.17 -7.28 -10.51
CA CYS A 25 -34.06 -7.32 -9.56
C CYS A 25 -32.76 -7.82 -10.24
N GLY A 26 -32.86 -8.87 -11.08
CA GLY A 26 -31.70 -9.40 -11.80
C GLY A 26 -31.06 -8.43 -12.80
N ILE A 27 -31.88 -7.67 -13.53
CA ILE A 27 -31.38 -6.67 -14.49
C ILE A 27 -30.67 -5.51 -13.78
N PHE A 28 -31.24 -5.02 -12.66
CA PHE A 28 -30.63 -3.95 -11.88
C PHE A 28 -29.27 -4.36 -11.31
N SER A 29 -29.17 -5.55 -10.71
CA SER A 29 -27.91 -6.08 -10.19
C SER A 29 -26.84 -6.26 -11.28
N LEU A 30 -27.24 -6.73 -12.47
CA LEU A 30 -26.32 -6.87 -13.60
C LEU A 30 -25.81 -5.50 -14.08
N LEU A 31 -26.71 -4.52 -14.22
CA LEU A 31 -26.32 -3.17 -14.62
C LEU A 31 -25.36 -2.54 -13.61
N LEU A 32 -25.67 -2.65 -12.30
CA LEU A 32 -24.78 -2.16 -11.25
C LEU A 32 -23.40 -2.81 -11.31
N PHE A 33 -23.34 -4.14 -11.47
CA PHE A 33 -22.08 -4.87 -11.58
C PHE A 33 -21.25 -4.43 -12.79
N VAL A 34 -21.89 -4.29 -13.96
CA VAL A 34 -21.23 -3.80 -15.17
C VAL A 34 -20.72 -2.37 -14.97
N THR A 35 -21.53 -1.49 -14.38
CA THR A 35 -21.13 -0.10 -14.10
C THR A 35 -19.92 -0.04 -13.16
N LEU A 36 -19.94 -0.77 -12.04
CA LEU A 36 -18.82 -0.83 -11.10
C LEU A 36 -17.55 -1.38 -11.74
N THR A 37 -17.68 -2.40 -12.57
CA THR A 37 -16.56 -2.99 -13.32
C THR A 37 -15.96 -1.97 -14.29
N LEU A 38 -16.79 -1.24 -15.04
CA LEU A 38 -16.32 -0.19 -15.95
C LEU A 38 -15.62 0.95 -15.22
N VAL A 39 -16.17 1.39 -14.08
CA VAL A 39 -15.54 2.42 -13.23
C VAL A 39 -14.16 1.95 -12.76
N LEU A 40 -14.04 0.70 -12.30
CA LEU A 40 -12.76 0.14 -11.86
C LEU A 40 -11.73 0.09 -12.99
N LEU A 41 -12.13 -0.36 -14.18
CA LEU A 41 -11.23 -0.46 -15.33
C LEU A 41 -10.79 0.92 -15.84
N ILE A 42 -11.72 1.86 -15.98
CA ILE A 42 -11.40 3.23 -16.42
C ILE A 42 -10.51 3.92 -15.38
N GLY A 43 -10.84 3.81 -14.10
CA GLY A 43 -10.03 4.37 -13.02
C GLY A 43 -8.61 3.82 -13.01
N SER A 44 -8.45 2.51 -13.16
CA SER A 44 -7.14 1.86 -13.24
C SER A 44 -6.31 2.37 -14.43
N GLU A 45 -6.92 2.58 -15.60
CA GLU A 45 -6.21 3.13 -16.76
C GLU A 45 -5.80 4.61 -16.58
N VAL A 46 -6.62 5.40 -15.90
CA VAL A 46 -6.27 6.78 -15.53
C VAL A 46 -5.08 6.81 -14.56
N GLU A 47 -5.09 5.97 -13.53
CA GLU A 47 -3.97 5.87 -12.58
C GLU A 47 -2.68 5.43 -13.30
N LYS A 48 -2.75 4.43 -14.19
CA LYS A 48 -1.60 4.02 -15.03
C LYS A 48 -1.10 5.14 -15.94
N ALA A 49 -1.97 6.02 -16.43
CA ALA A 49 -1.55 7.17 -17.21
C ALA A 49 -0.77 8.17 -16.34
N ASN A 50 -1.21 8.40 -15.10
CA ASN A 50 -0.49 9.24 -14.14
C ASN A 50 0.88 8.63 -13.79
N VAL A 51 0.95 7.32 -13.58
CA VAL A 51 2.20 6.58 -13.33
C VAL A 51 3.18 6.75 -14.50
N ARG A 52 2.71 6.63 -15.75
CA ARG A 52 3.54 6.85 -16.95
C ARG A 52 4.06 8.28 -17.09
N ALA A 53 3.34 9.26 -16.54
CA ALA A 53 3.74 10.66 -16.54
C ALA A 53 4.65 11.03 -15.35
N ALA A 54 4.72 10.18 -14.32
CA ALA A 54 5.52 10.42 -13.13
C ALA A 54 7.01 10.19 -13.39
N SER A 55 7.85 10.96 -12.71
CA SER A 55 9.31 10.85 -12.80
C SER A 55 9.83 9.50 -12.29
N SER A 56 11.10 9.21 -12.59
CA SER A 56 11.79 8.10 -11.94
C SER A 56 11.98 8.37 -10.45
N THR A 57 11.95 7.33 -9.64
CA THR A 57 12.25 7.33 -8.21
C THR A 57 13.65 6.83 -7.91
N LEU A 58 14.42 6.45 -8.95
CA LEU A 58 15.76 5.87 -8.82
C LEU A 58 16.74 6.81 -8.08
N TYR A 59 16.56 8.12 -8.20
CA TYR A 59 17.39 9.12 -7.52
C TYR A 59 17.38 8.99 -5.99
N PHE A 60 16.36 8.37 -5.39
CA PHE A 60 16.35 8.09 -3.96
C PHE A 60 17.35 7.03 -3.52
N TYR A 61 17.87 6.24 -4.48
CA TYR A 61 18.83 5.16 -4.28
C TYR A 61 20.21 5.52 -4.84
N GLU A 62 20.30 6.47 -5.76
CA GLU A 62 21.55 7.03 -6.31
C GLU A 62 22.09 8.21 -5.48
N THR A 63 22.14 8.07 -4.15
CA THR A 63 22.64 9.13 -3.26
C THR A 63 23.90 8.68 -2.52
N PRO A 64 24.92 9.54 -2.38
CA PRO A 64 26.07 9.23 -1.54
C PRO A 64 25.72 9.30 -0.05
N ALA A 65 24.68 10.04 0.34
CA ALA A 65 24.30 10.23 1.73
C ALA A 65 23.91 8.92 2.40
N VAL A 66 24.14 8.82 3.69
CA VAL A 66 23.81 7.63 4.51
C VAL A 66 23.30 8.03 5.88
N CYS A 67 22.49 7.17 6.47
CA CYS A 67 22.11 7.26 7.87
C CYS A 67 23.02 6.33 8.68
N GLY A 68 23.84 6.93 9.54
CA GLY A 68 24.74 6.22 10.45
C GLY A 68 24.14 6.08 11.84
N VAL A 69 24.51 5.03 12.55
CA VAL A 69 24.17 4.77 13.95
C VAL A 69 25.42 4.96 14.80
N ASP A 70 25.32 5.81 15.81
CA ASP A 70 26.34 5.97 16.85
C ASP A 70 26.39 4.68 17.69
N SER A 71 27.55 4.03 17.69
CA SER A 71 27.76 2.75 18.38
C SER A 71 27.55 2.83 19.90
N THR A 72 27.73 4.02 20.48
CA THR A 72 27.71 4.30 21.92
C THR A 72 26.30 4.53 22.46
N ASN A 73 25.52 5.38 21.79
CA ASN A 73 24.20 5.82 22.27
C ASN A 73 23.04 5.38 21.36
N LYS A 74 23.35 4.69 20.25
CA LYS A 74 22.41 4.19 19.25
C LYS A 74 21.59 5.30 18.56
N ALA A 75 22.01 6.56 18.66
CA ALA A 75 21.40 7.66 17.93
C ALA A 75 21.69 7.54 16.43
N VAL A 76 20.71 7.93 15.62
CA VAL A 76 20.82 7.96 14.16
C VAL A 76 21.19 9.36 13.69
N VAL A 77 22.17 9.46 12.78
CA VAL A 77 22.69 10.71 12.26
C VAL A 77 22.92 10.59 10.76
N THR A 78 22.48 11.60 10.01
CA THR A 78 22.73 11.67 8.57
C THR A 78 24.15 12.15 8.31
N HIS A 79 24.83 11.46 7.39
CA HIS A 79 26.17 11.80 6.91
C HIS A 79 26.14 12.00 5.39
N VAL A 80 27.04 12.83 4.89
CA VAL A 80 27.16 13.11 3.45
C VAL A 80 27.63 11.88 2.66
N ASN A 81 28.29 10.92 3.32
CA ASN A 81 28.61 9.60 2.78
C ASN A 81 29.10 8.60 3.83
N ALA A 82 29.18 7.33 3.43
CA ALA A 82 29.70 6.23 4.25
C ALA A 82 31.10 6.49 4.81
N SER A 83 32.01 7.12 4.05
CA SER A 83 33.36 7.42 4.55
C SER A 83 33.34 8.43 5.71
N GLU A 84 32.41 9.39 5.69
CA GLU A 84 32.22 10.31 6.80
C GLU A 84 31.63 9.61 8.03
N ALA A 85 30.61 8.76 7.84
CA ALA A 85 30.04 7.96 8.93
C ALA A 85 31.13 7.12 9.64
N SER A 86 31.97 6.40 8.88
CA SER A 86 33.06 5.59 9.45
C SER A 86 34.10 6.44 10.19
N LYS A 87 34.42 7.65 9.71
CA LYS A 87 35.36 8.56 10.41
C LYS A 87 34.81 9.01 11.76
N MET A 88 33.50 9.11 11.89
CA MET A 88 32.81 9.45 13.13
C MET A 88 32.60 8.23 14.05
N GLY A 89 33.01 7.03 13.63
CA GLY A 89 32.78 5.80 14.38
C GLY A 89 31.33 5.30 14.32
N ASN A 90 30.56 5.79 13.35
CA ASN A 90 29.17 5.40 13.12
C ASN A 90 29.10 4.25 12.11
N LEU A 91 28.22 3.29 12.38
CA LEU A 91 27.90 2.20 11.47
C LEU A 91 26.80 2.63 10.51
N VAL A 92 26.94 2.39 9.21
CA VAL A 92 25.92 2.72 8.22
C VAL A 92 24.73 1.78 8.37
N ALA A 93 23.59 2.33 8.77
CA ALA A 93 22.33 1.60 8.83
C ALA A 93 21.66 1.50 7.47
N HIS A 94 21.58 2.60 6.72
CA HIS A 94 20.96 2.58 5.40
C HIS A 94 21.47 3.74 4.52
N CYS A 95 21.30 3.62 3.22
CA CYS A 95 21.54 4.71 2.28
C CYS A 95 20.46 5.80 2.39
N GLY A 96 20.83 7.04 2.08
CA GLY A 96 19.98 8.22 2.18
C GLY A 96 19.92 8.82 3.58
N ASP A 97 19.20 9.93 3.69
CA ASP A 97 19.03 10.66 4.96
C ASP A 97 18.21 9.85 5.97
N CYS A 98 18.48 10.07 7.25
CA CYS A 98 17.70 9.47 8.33
C CYS A 98 16.27 10.02 8.36
N GLY A 99 15.32 9.20 8.79
CA GLY A 99 13.91 9.55 9.01
C GLY A 99 13.32 8.76 10.17
N PHE A 100 12.00 8.73 10.27
CA PHE A 100 11.33 8.13 11.43
C PHE A 100 11.52 6.61 11.54
N CYS A 101 11.69 5.92 10.41
CA CYS A 101 11.92 4.49 10.37
C CYS A 101 13.41 4.11 10.48
N SER A 102 14.33 5.05 10.73
CA SER A 102 15.78 4.79 10.74
C SER A 102 16.30 4.11 12.01
N ASN A 103 15.46 3.98 13.05
CA ASN A 103 15.86 3.35 14.29
C ASN A 103 15.98 1.82 14.16
N TYR A 104 16.68 1.20 15.12
CA TYR A 104 16.91 -0.24 15.13
C TYR A 104 15.63 -1.08 15.02
N ASN A 105 14.58 -0.74 15.79
CA ASN A 105 13.35 -1.53 15.84
C ASN A 105 12.70 -1.66 14.45
N ASP A 106 12.46 -0.52 13.79
CA ASP A 106 11.72 -0.50 12.52
C ASP A 106 12.52 -1.12 11.37
N ILE A 107 13.83 -0.91 11.40
CA ILE A 107 14.75 -1.54 10.47
C ILE A 107 14.83 -3.06 10.69
N ASN A 108 14.89 -3.51 11.94
CA ASN A 108 14.91 -4.94 12.25
C ASN A 108 13.59 -5.60 11.82
N ILE A 109 12.44 -4.91 11.99
CA ILE A 109 11.16 -5.34 11.41
C ILE A 109 11.29 -5.55 9.91
N TYR A 110 11.86 -4.60 9.14
CA TYR A 110 12.08 -4.78 7.70
C TYR A 110 12.88 -6.04 7.36
N ASN A 111 13.89 -6.37 8.15
CA ASN A 111 14.74 -7.53 7.93
C ASN A 111 14.04 -8.85 8.31
N GLU A 112 13.42 -8.91 9.48
CA GLU A 112 12.72 -10.11 9.98
C GLU A 112 11.48 -10.44 9.14
N THR A 113 10.80 -9.41 8.64
CA THR A 113 9.55 -9.53 7.88
C THR A 113 9.77 -9.38 6.36
N LYS A 114 10.99 -9.49 5.86
CA LYS A 114 11.32 -9.29 4.43
C LYS A 114 10.50 -10.17 3.47
N GLU A 115 9.99 -11.31 3.93
CA GLU A 115 9.15 -12.23 3.13
C GLU A 115 7.64 -12.08 3.39
N THR A 116 7.23 -11.24 4.34
CA THR A 116 5.83 -11.19 4.82
C THR A 116 5.26 -9.77 4.95
N LEU A 117 6.10 -8.75 5.07
CA LEU A 117 5.67 -7.38 5.34
C LEU A 117 4.73 -6.85 4.26
N THR A 118 4.96 -7.16 2.99
CA THR A 118 4.09 -6.73 1.89
C THR A 118 2.66 -7.25 2.08
N LYS A 119 2.51 -8.50 2.52
CA LYS A 119 1.20 -9.09 2.80
C LYS A 119 0.55 -8.45 4.02
N THR A 120 1.29 -8.27 5.11
CA THR A 120 0.76 -7.66 6.35
C THR A 120 0.37 -6.20 6.12
N SER A 121 1.24 -5.41 5.49
CA SER A 121 0.96 -4.02 5.12
C SER A 121 -0.23 -3.89 4.16
N THR A 122 -0.37 -4.79 3.19
CA THR A 122 -1.57 -4.83 2.32
C THR A 122 -2.84 -5.07 3.14
N ASN A 123 -2.80 -5.99 4.10
CA ASN A 123 -3.95 -6.24 4.99
C ASN A 123 -4.29 -5.01 5.83
N CYS A 124 -3.29 -4.31 6.38
CA CYS A 124 -3.50 -3.05 7.09
C CYS A 124 -4.04 -1.94 6.18
N ALA A 125 -3.52 -1.83 4.96
CA ALA A 125 -4.01 -0.85 3.98
C ALA A 125 -5.50 -1.05 3.66
N THR A 126 -5.99 -2.29 3.65
CA THR A 126 -7.44 -2.54 3.43
C THR A 126 -8.34 -1.97 4.53
N LYS A 127 -7.81 -1.66 5.72
CA LYS A 127 -8.58 -1.02 6.79
C LYS A 127 -9.01 0.40 6.44
N ALA A 128 -8.28 1.08 5.54
CA ALA A 128 -8.59 2.43 5.10
C ALA A 128 -10.00 2.55 4.49
N PHE A 129 -10.52 1.50 3.85
CA PHE A 129 -11.84 1.52 3.19
C PHE A 129 -13.02 1.73 4.14
N LEU A 130 -12.90 1.33 5.41
CA LEU A 130 -13.98 1.42 6.39
C LEU A 130 -13.60 2.22 7.64
N GLY A 131 -12.34 2.16 8.05
CA GLY A 131 -11.85 2.78 9.28
C GLY A 131 -10.92 3.98 9.07
N GLY A 132 -10.59 4.32 7.81
CA GLY A 132 -9.73 5.45 7.51
C GLY A 132 -8.31 5.33 8.10
N SER A 133 -7.69 6.47 8.36
CA SER A 133 -6.30 6.58 8.82
C SER A 133 -6.07 5.89 10.17
N ASP A 134 -6.97 6.09 11.14
CA ASP A 134 -6.80 5.55 12.49
C ASP A 134 -6.77 4.02 12.48
N ALA A 135 -7.65 3.38 11.72
CA ALA A 135 -7.67 1.91 11.62
C ALA A 135 -6.44 1.34 10.87
N VAL A 136 -5.82 2.13 9.99
CA VAL A 136 -4.56 1.76 9.34
C VAL A 136 -3.42 1.87 10.34
N PHE A 137 -3.34 3.01 11.05
CA PHE A 137 -2.34 3.25 12.08
C PHE A 137 -2.38 2.17 13.16
N ASP A 138 -3.55 1.88 13.71
CA ASP A 138 -3.72 0.85 14.73
C ASP A 138 -3.30 -0.53 14.22
N CYS A 139 -3.66 -0.87 12.98
CA CYS A 139 -3.26 -2.15 12.38
C CYS A 139 -1.73 -2.27 12.24
N PHE A 140 -1.05 -1.26 11.70
CA PHE A 140 0.40 -1.31 11.60
C PHE A 140 1.06 -1.32 12.99
N LYS A 141 0.50 -0.62 13.96
CA LYS A 141 0.99 -0.63 15.34
C LYS A 141 0.90 -2.02 15.96
N GLU A 142 -0.21 -2.72 15.76
CA GLU A 142 -0.51 -4.01 16.37
C GLU A 142 0.07 -5.20 15.61
N ASP A 143 -0.09 -5.24 14.28
CA ASP A 143 0.24 -6.40 13.43
C ASP A 143 1.66 -6.34 12.86
N VAL A 144 2.27 -5.14 12.79
CA VAL A 144 3.66 -4.97 12.31
C VAL A 144 4.60 -4.56 13.45
N GLY A 145 4.17 -3.68 14.35
CA GLY A 145 4.96 -3.26 15.52
C GLY A 145 5.86 -2.06 15.29
N PHE A 146 5.57 -1.21 14.30
CA PHE A 146 6.36 0.00 14.05
C PHE A 146 6.33 0.97 15.25
N THR A 147 7.41 1.75 15.40
CA THR A 147 7.40 2.95 16.25
C THR A 147 6.37 3.96 15.72
N ASP A 148 5.85 4.83 16.59
CA ASP A 148 4.74 5.75 16.20
C ASP A 148 5.11 6.63 15.00
N GLY A 149 6.33 7.19 14.98
CA GLY A 149 6.76 8.03 13.87
C GLY A 149 6.90 7.25 12.55
N CYS A 150 7.42 6.02 12.59
CA CYS A 150 7.49 5.19 11.38
C CYS A 150 6.10 4.75 10.93
N ASN A 151 5.22 4.47 11.89
CA ASN A 151 3.83 4.11 11.65
C ASN A 151 3.05 5.25 10.98
N ASP A 152 3.29 6.49 11.39
CA ASP A 152 2.73 7.68 10.73
C ASP A 152 3.14 7.71 9.24
N CYS A 153 4.42 7.51 8.92
CA CYS A 153 4.88 7.48 7.52
C CYS A 153 4.17 6.39 6.70
N TRP A 154 4.04 5.17 7.24
CA TRP A 154 3.33 4.08 6.57
C TRP A 154 1.83 4.38 6.40
N THR A 155 1.21 4.98 7.40
CA THR A 155 -0.20 5.38 7.37
C THR A 155 -0.43 6.45 6.32
N GLU A 156 0.42 7.48 6.25
CA GLU A 156 0.36 8.52 5.22
C GLU A 156 0.55 7.95 3.82
N ASN A 157 1.46 6.98 3.65
CA ASN A 157 1.64 6.29 2.37
C ASN A 157 0.34 5.59 1.93
N VAL A 158 -0.27 4.81 2.81
CA VAL A 158 -1.56 4.15 2.54
C VAL A 158 -2.65 5.17 2.20
N MET A 159 -2.72 6.29 2.93
CA MET A 159 -3.73 7.33 2.65
C MET A 159 -3.46 8.03 1.31
N CYS A 160 -2.19 8.14 0.89
CA CYS A 160 -1.83 8.55 -0.45
C CYS A 160 -2.31 7.54 -1.51
N ASP A 161 -2.08 6.24 -1.29
CA ASP A 161 -2.52 5.17 -2.20
C ASP A 161 -4.04 5.18 -2.38
N MET A 162 -4.78 5.35 -1.29
CA MET A 162 -6.25 5.48 -1.31
C MET A 162 -6.73 6.67 -2.14
N LYS A 163 -5.88 7.68 -2.36
CA LYS A 163 -6.18 8.86 -3.18
C LYS A 163 -5.67 8.75 -4.62
N LYS A 164 -4.57 8.01 -4.85
CA LYS A 164 -3.80 8.03 -6.11
C LYS A 164 -3.81 6.71 -6.87
N CYS A 165 -4.02 5.60 -6.18
CA CYS A 165 -3.80 4.23 -6.66
C CYS A 165 -4.95 3.29 -6.28
N VAL A 166 -6.08 3.82 -5.84
CA VAL A 166 -7.19 3.03 -5.30
C VAL A 166 -7.75 2.03 -6.31
N PHE A 167 -7.79 2.37 -7.60
CA PHE A 167 -8.36 1.48 -8.61
C PHE A 167 -7.41 0.35 -9.00
N THR A 168 -6.12 0.63 -9.23
CA THR A 168 -5.10 -0.41 -9.49
C THR A 168 -4.93 -1.33 -8.29
N CYS A 169 -4.91 -0.80 -7.07
CA CYS A 169 -4.78 -1.58 -5.85
C CYS A 169 -6.03 -2.39 -5.51
N LEU A 170 -7.24 -1.83 -5.67
CA LEU A 170 -8.46 -2.61 -5.51
C LEU A 170 -8.53 -3.75 -6.54
N LYS A 171 -8.13 -3.49 -7.78
CA LYS A 171 -8.05 -4.54 -8.82
C LYS A 171 -7.07 -5.65 -8.43
N MET A 172 -5.88 -5.30 -7.92
CA MET A 172 -4.90 -6.27 -7.43
C MET A 172 -5.50 -7.15 -6.32
N ILE A 173 -6.14 -6.53 -5.31
CA ILE A 173 -6.77 -7.23 -4.19
C ILE A 173 -7.88 -8.18 -4.66
N LEU A 174 -8.78 -7.71 -5.53
CA LEU A 174 -9.91 -8.50 -6.03
C LEU A 174 -9.48 -9.68 -6.92
N THR A 175 -8.36 -9.54 -7.62
CA THR A 175 -7.86 -10.56 -8.55
C THR A 175 -6.78 -11.46 -7.96
N GLY A 176 -6.25 -11.13 -6.77
CA GLY A 176 -5.15 -11.86 -6.15
C GLY A 176 -3.87 -11.80 -6.97
N GLN A 177 -3.62 -10.68 -7.66
CA GLN A 177 -2.38 -10.48 -8.43
C GLN A 177 -1.15 -10.59 -7.51
N ARG A 178 -0.10 -11.23 -8.02
CA ARG A 178 1.21 -11.31 -7.33
C ARG A 178 1.88 -9.94 -7.31
N ASN A 179 2.84 -9.77 -6.40
CA ASN A 179 3.66 -8.54 -6.31
C ASN A 179 4.35 -8.22 -7.66
N ASN A 180 4.88 -9.26 -8.31
CA ASN A 180 5.58 -9.15 -9.59
C ASN A 180 4.82 -9.86 -10.73
N GLY A 181 4.92 -9.30 -11.93
CA GLY A 181 4.52 -9.87 -13.20
C GLY A 181 5.42 -11.00 -13.68
N GLY A 182 5.12 -11.54 -14.87
CA GLY A 182 5.82 -12.71 -15.43
C GLY A 182 7.27 -12.44 -15.88
N ASP A 183 7.61 -11.17 -16.05
CA ASP A 183 8.93 -10.62 -16.42
C ASP A 183 9.70 -10.08 -15.20
N GLY A 184 9.12 -10.15 -14.00
CA GLY A 184 9.71 -9.56 -12.78
C GLY A 184 9.31 -8.11 -12.54
N GLU A 185 8.57 -7.46 -13.45
CA GLU A 185 8.08 -6.09 -13.24
C GLU A 185 7.09 -6.02 -12.08
N LEU A 186 7.00 -4.86 -11.42
CA LEU A 186 5.99 -4.63 -10.40
C LEU A 186 4.59 -4.70 -11.00
N ASN A 187 3.62 -5.20 -10.22
CA ASN A 187 2.22 -5.07 -10.61
C ASN A 187 1.78 -3.59 -10.63
N ASP A 188 0.63 -3.32 -11.27
CA ASP A 188 0.12 -1.97 -11.47
C ASP A 188 -0.12 -1.19 -10.15
N CYS A 189 -0.44 -1.88 -9.06
CA CYS A 189 -0.66 -1.25 -7.75
C CYS A 189 0.66 -0.81 -7.12
N LEU A 190 1.62 -1.74 -6.99
CA LEU A 190 2.92 -1.46 -6.40
C LEU A 190 3.71 -0.44 -7.22
N LEU A 191 3.62 -0.50 -8.56
CA LEU A 191 4.23 0.52 -9.40
C LEU A 191 3.59 1.90 -9.19
N CYS A 192 2.28 1.95 -8.94
CA CYS A 192 1.57 3.19 -8.66
C CYS A 192 1.99 3.80 -7.32
N ASP A 193 1.98 3.00 -6.26
CA ASP A 193 2.49 3.37 -4.92
C ASP A 193 3.90 3.94 -5.05
N GLU A 194 4.84 3.18 -5.63
CA GLU A 194 6.23 3.60 -5.71
C GLU A 194 6.42 4.92 -6.45
N LYS A 195 5.70 5.14 -7.55
CA LYS A 195 5.85 6.33 -8.38
C LYS A 195 5.16 7.56 -7.82
N LEU A 196 4.01 7.40 -7.16
CA LEU A 196 3.15 8.52 -6.78
C LEU A 196 3.15 8.83 -5.29
N CYS A 197 3.39 7.84 -4.44
CA CYS A 197 3.34 7.95 -2.98
C CYS A 197 4.69 7.65 -2.32
N GLY A 198 5.48 6.75 -2.92
CA GLY A 198 6.84 6.42 -2.53
C GLY A 198 7.79 7.61 -2.27
N PRO A 199 7.78 8.71 -3.05
CA PRO A 199 8.64 9.85 -2.78
C PRO A 199 8.44 10.47 -1.39
N ALA A 200 7.19 10.72 -1.01
CA ALA A 200 6.87 11.29 0.30
C ALA A 200 7.15 10.29 1.42
N PHE A 201 6.83 9.02 1.20
CA PHE A 201 7.14 7.96 2.14
C PHE A 201 8.65 7.85 2.41
N ILE A 202 9.49 7.85 1.38
CA ILE A 202 10.94 7.75 1.52
C ILE A 202 11.51 8.96 2.27
N GLU A 203 11.00 10.16 2.01
CA GLU A 203 11.41 11.38 2.72
C GLU A 203 11.01 11.33 4.20
N CYS A 204 9.83 10.82 4.54
CA CYS A 204 9.36 10.66 5.93
C CYS A 204 10.11 9.53 6.66
N ALA A 205 10.13 8.35 6.06
CA ALA A 205 10.63 7.14 6.68
C ALA A 205 12.15 7.14 6.80
N GLY A 206 12.87 7.70 5.82
CA GLY A 206 14.33 7.61 5.68
C GLY A 206 14.79 6.21 5.27
N ALA A 207 14.32 5.18 5.97
CA ALA A 207 14.60 3.77 5.73
C ALA A 207 13.43 3.02 5.09
N ASN A 208 13.76 2.12 4.17
CA ASN A 208 12.92 1.05 3.66
C ASN A 208 13.82 -0.15 3.33
N ARG A 209 13.24 -1.32 3.05
CA ARG A 209 14.00 -2.54 2.70
C ARG A 209 15.15 -2.29 1.71
N ARG A 210 14.89 -1.53 0.63
CA ARG A 210 15.87 -1.21 -0.42
C ARG A 210 17.04 -0.35 0.07
N ARG A 211 16.74 0.79 0.70
CA ARG A 211 17.75 1.68 1.30
C ARG A 211 18.54 0.98 2.38
N SER A 212 17.90 0.03 3.02
CA SER A 212 18.50 -0.81 4.01
C SER A 212 19.47 -1.84 3.38
N GLY A 213 19.33 -2.24 2.12
CA GLY A 213 20.14 -3.35 1.60
C GLY A 213 19.49 -4.72 1.83
N ILE A 214 18.19 -4.73 2.13
CA ILE A 214 17.37 -5.93 2.32
C ILE A 214 16.67 -6.25 1.01
N VAL A 215 17.03 -7.39 0.42
CA VAL A 215 16.26 -8.04 -0.66
C VAL A 215 15.05 -8.74 -0.04
N SER A 216 13.90 -8.69 -0.72
CA SER A 216 12.60 -9.04 -0.13
C SER A 216 11.62 -9.68 -1.13
N ASP A 217 10.41 -9.98 -0.69
CA ASP A 217 9.33 -10.62 -1.47
C ASP A 217 8.76 -9.82 -2.66
N ILE A 218 9.33 -8.64 -2.95
CA ILE A 218 9.03 -7.84 -4.12
C ILE A 218 10.31 -7.73 -4.95
N GLY A 219 10.32 -8.36 -6.11
CA GLY A 219 11.42 -8.27 -7.08
C GLY A 219 11.53 -6.87 -7.66
N ARG A 220 12.74 -6.31 -7.68
CA ARG A 220 13.06 -5.00 -8.25
C ARG A 220 14.44 -5.06 -8.91
N ASP A 221 14.93 -3.92 -9.38
CA ASP A 221 16.29 -3.80 -9.89
C ASP A 221 17.30 -3.81 -8.73
N ASP A 222 17.63 -5.02 -8.25
CA ASP A 222 18.50 -5.20 -7.10
C ASP A 222 19.91 -4.62 -7.31
N LEU A 223 20.34 -4.45 -8.57
CA LEU A 223 21.66 -3.91 -8.89
C LEU A 223 21.74 -2.39 -8.68
N ASN A 224 20.62 -1.69 -8.87
CA ASN A 224 20.58 -0.22 -8.87
C ASN A 224 19.80 0.36 -7.68
N GLU A 225 18.93 -0.43 -7.03
CA GLU A 225 18.04 0.07 -5.99
C GLU A 225 18.38 -0.42 -4.58
N ILE A 226 19.26 -1.42 -4.45
CA ILE A 226 19.66 -1.97 -3.14
C ILE A 226 20.91 -1.26 -2.65
N CYS A 227 20.85 -0.72 -1.44
CA CYS A 227 22.00 -0.09 -0.81
C CYS A 227 23.11 -1.12 -0.56
N THR A 228 24.32 -0.81 -1.03
CA THR A 228 25.52 -1.64 -0.87
C THR A 228 26.49 -1.08 0.17
N SER A 229 26.17 0.07 0.77
CA SER A 229 27.01 0.76 1.76
C SER A 229 26.62 0.44 3.21
N VAL A 230 25.68 -0.46 3.44
CA VAL A 230 25.22 -0.84 4.78
C VAL A 230 26.26 -1.74 5.44
N ASP A 231 26.61 -1.43 6.69
CA ASP A 231 27.52 -2.26 7.47
C ASP A 231 26.81 -3.55 7.91
N ASP A 232 27.55 -4.68 7.87
CA ASP A 232 27.01 -6.02 8.11
C ASP A 232 26.28 -6.10 9.46
N GLY A 233 24.95 -6.01 9.42
CA GLY A 233 24.16 -6.87 10.27
C GLY A 233 22.81 -6.40 10.74
N TRP A 234 22.38 -5.14 10.63
CA TRP A 234 21.21 -4.60 11.37
C TRP A 234 21.30 -4.70 12.91
N ARG A 235 22.10 -5.65 13.40
CA ARG A 235 22.34 -6.16 14.74
C ARG A 235 23.29 -5.27 15.53
N TRP A 236 23.13 -3.96 15.44
CA TRP A 236 23.89 -3.05 16.30
C TRP A 236 23.37 -3.01 17.74
N ASP A 237 22.38 -3.82 18.08
CA ASP A 237 21.88 -4.05 19.44
C ASP A 237 22.54 -5.24 20.16
N LEU A 238 23.33 -6.07 19.46
CA LEU A 238 23.95 -7.28 20.02
C LEU A 238 25.30 -7.06 20.73
N GLU A 239 25.65 -5.80 21.04
CA GLU A 239 26.79 -5.41 21.88
C GLU A 239 26.36 -4.60 23.10
#